data_AF-A0A661B2W8-F1
#
_entry.id   AF-A0A661B2W8-F1
#
_cell.length_a   1.000
_cell.length_b   1.000
_cell.length_c   1.000
_cell.angle_alpha   90.00
_cell.angle_beta   90.00
_cell.angle_gamma   90.00
#
_symmetry.space_group_name_H-M   'P 1'
#
loop_
_entity.id
_entity.type
_entity.pdbx_description
1 polymer ?
#
loop_
_entity_poly.entity_id
_entity_poly.type
_entity_poly.pdbx_seq_one_letter_code
_entity_poly.pdbx_strand_id
1 'polypeptide(L)'
;MNYRFAKIEDAVNDLKQGKLVIVVDDEDRENEGDFIGAAQLVTPEMINFMAKEGRGLICVALTPERIEELKLKPMSEEGNAIHGTAFTVSVDYIHGTTTGISAFDRAKTIKALVSSDTKPDDFAKPGHVFPLRAVPGGVLRRAGHTEAAVDLARIAGLYPAGVLCEIMDEDGNMARLPRLFQIAEKFELKVITIADLIEYRMRTEKLIERVARAHLPTKWGDFDIIVYRDILTDEHHIALVKGDVAGKKNVLVRVHSQCFTGDLLGSLRCDCGDQL
;
A
#
# COMPACT_ATOMS: atom_id res chain seq x y z
N MET A 1 3.77 -27.37 5.20
CA MET A 1 2.92 -27.32 3.99
C MET A 1 3.45 -26.21 3.11
N ASN A 2 3.60 -26.42 1.80
CA ASN A 2 3.91 -25.31 0.89
C ASN A 2 2.59 -24.59 0.56
N TYR A 3 2.35 -23.45 1.18
CA TYR A 3 1.25 -22.57 0.80
C TYR A 3 1.60 -21.88 -0.53
N ARG A 4 0.63 -21.80 -1.44
CA ARG A 4 0.83 -21.15 -2.74
C ARG A 4 0.01 -19.87 -2.79
N PHE A 5 0.70 -18.73 -2.67
CA PHE A 5 0.10 -17.42 -2.86
C PHE A 5 -0.33 -17.20 -4.31
N ALA A 6 -1.39 -16.42 -4.49
CA ALA A 6 -1.90 -16.02 -5.79
C ALA A 6 -1.01 -14.95 -6.43
N LYS A 7 -1.10 -14.80 -7.75
CA LYS A 7 -0.48 -13.66 -8.43
C LYS A 7 -1.25 -12.38 -8.10
N ILE A 8 -0.55 -11.26 -8.03
CA ILE A 8 -1.15 -9.94 -7.80
C ILE A 8 -2.17 -9.62 -8.89
N GLU A 9 -1.89 -9.98 -10.14
CA GLU A 9 -2.80 -9.78 -11.27
C GLU A 9 -4.15 -10.50 -11.08
N ASP A 10 -4.14 -11.71 -10.49
CA ASP A 10 -5.37 -12.48 -10.23
C ASP A 10 -6.19 -11.83 -9.12
N ALA A 11 -5.54 -11.42 -8.02
CA ALA A 11 -6.18 -10.70 -6.92
C ALA A 11 -6.80 -9.36 -7.37
N VAL A 12 -6.09 -8.62 -8.23
CA VAL A 12 -6.58 -7.39 -8.84
C VAL A 12 -7.81 -7.63 -9.71
N ASN A 13 -7.86 -8.73 -10.47
CA ASN A 13 -9.02 -9.08 -11.27
C ASN A 13 -10.26 -9.42 -10.42
N ASP A 14 -10.06 -10.07 -9.28
CA ASP A 14 -11.14 -10.34 -8.33
C ASP A 14 -11.66 -9.03 -7.68
N LEU A 15 -10.77 -8.11 -7.31
CA LEU A 15 -11.15 -6.79 -6.80
C LEU A 15 -11.96 -5.98 -7.81
N LYS A 16 -11.60 -6.01 -9.11
CA LYS A 16 -12.39 -5.37 -10.19
C LYS A 16 -13.83 -5.89 -10.28
N GLN A 17 -14.05 -7.14 -9.86
CA GLN A 17 -15.36 -7.77 -9.84
C GLN A 17 -16.13 -7.53 -8.53
N GLY A 18 -15.57 -6.73 -7.61
CA GLY A 18 -16.16 -6.47 -6.30
C GLY A 18 -16.00 -7.62 -5.31
N LYS A 19 -15.08 -8.57 -5.56
CA LYS A 19 -14.76 -9.63 -4.59
C LYS A 19 -13.72 -9.16 -3.59
N LEU A 20 -13.64 -9.89 -2.48
CA LEU A 20 -12.60 -9.72 -1.47
C LEU A 20 -11.35 -10.54 -1.83
N VAL A 21 -10.21 -10.12 -1.28
CA VAL A 21 -8.97 -10.89 -1.26
C VAL A 21 -8.44 -10.91 0.17
N ILE A 22 -7.66 -11.93 0.51
CA ILE A 22 -6.92 -11.99 1.78
C ILE A 22 -5.52 -11.46 1.50
N VAL A 23 -5.11 -10.45 2.26
CA VAL A 23 -3.74 -9.93 2.23
C VAL A 23 -3.09 -10.25 3.56
N VAL A 24 -1.88 -10.80 3.50
CA VAL A 24 -1.06 -11.09 4.69
C VAL A 24 0.19 -10.23 4.69
N ASP A 25 0.61 -9.81 5.88
CA ASP A 25 1.89 -9.16 6.10
C ASP A 25 2.98 -10.15 6.51
N ASP A 26 4.17 -9.62 6.78
CA ASP A 26 5.34 -10.43 7.17
C ASP A 26 5.17 -11.02 8.59
N GLU A 27 5.79 -12.16 8.85
CA GLU A 27 5.76 -12.83 10.16
C GLU A 27 6.34 -11.94 11.27
N ASP A 28 7.26 -11.04 10.92
CA ASP A 28 7.91 -10.11 11.86
C ASP A 28 7.12 -8.80 12.11
N ARG A 29 5.98 -8.58 11.42
CA ARG A 29 5.14 -7.38 11.57
C ARG A 29 3.94 -7.62 12.48
N GLU A 30 2.77 -7.94 11.93
CA GLU A 30 1.57 -8.35 12.70
C GLU A 30 1.37 -9.87 12.59
N ASN A 31 1.88 -10.50 11.52
CA ASN A 31 1.68 -11.91 11.17
C ASN A 31 0.19 -12.24 11.01
N GLU A 32 -0.57 -11.30 10.46
CA GLU A 32 -2.03 -11.28 10.40
C GLU A 32 -2.52 -11.25 8.96
N GLY A 33 -3.83 -11.47 8.79
CA GLY A 33 -4.47 -11.41 7.49
C GLY A 33 -5.74 -10.58 7.54
N ASP A 34 -5.91 -9.74 6.52
CA ASP A 34 -7.07 -8.89 6.35
C ASP A 34 -7.87 -9.30 5.13
N PHE A 35 -9.20 -9.27 5.25
CA PHE A 35 -10.05 -9.17 4.07
C PHE A 35 -9.94 -7.77 3.50
N ILE A 36 -9.53 -7.65 2.24
CA ILE A 36 -9.42 -6.39 1.52
C ILE A 36 -10.38 -6.39 0.32
N GLY A 37 -11.12 -5.30 0.17
CA GLY A 37 -12.02 -5.04 -0.95
C GLY A 37 -11.90 -3.60 -1.44
N ALA A 38 -12.32 -3.34 -2.69
CA ALA A 38 -12.36 -1.98 -3.21
C ALA A 38 -13.55 -1.20 -2.61
N ALA A 39 -13.29 -0.07 -1.95
CA ALA A 39 -14.32 0.69 -1.26
C ALA A 39 -15.41 1.23 -2.23
N GLN A 40 -15.03 1.54 -3.48
CA GLN A 40 -15.97 1.95 -4.53
C GLN A 40 -17.02 0.88 -4.87
N LEU A 41 -16.67 -0.40 -4.71
CA LEU A 41 -17.53 -1.54 -5.05
C LEU A 41 -18.17 -2.18 -3.81
N VAL A 42 -18.10 -1.50 -2.66
CA VAL A 42 -18.63 -2.02 -1.40
C VAL A 42 -20.12 -2.32 -1.49
N THR A 43 -20.54 -3.43 -0.89
CA THR A 43 -21.95 -3.80 -0.75
C THR A 43 -22.28 -4.16 0.70
N PRO A 44 -23.57 -4.12 1.09
CA PRO A 44 -24.00 -4.61 2.39
C PRO A 44 -23.58 -6.06 2.63
N GLU A 45 -23.60 -6.91 1.60
CA GLU A 45 -23.18 -8.32 1.68
C GLU A 45 -21.69 -8.45 2.01
N MET A 46 -20.85 -7.62 1.37
CA MET A 46 -19.41 -7.56 1.65
C MET A 46 -19.14 -7.16 3.11
N ILE A 47 -19.83 -6.13 3.61
CA ILE A 47 -19.67 -5.66 4.99
C ILE A 47 -20.20 -6.69 5.99
N ASN A 48 -21.33 -7.34 5.69
CA ASN A 48 -21.85 -8.40 6.53
C ASN A 48 -20.92 -9.61 6.56
N PHE A 49 -20.31 -9.96 5.42
CA PHE A 49 -19.30 -11.01 5.33
C PHE A 49 -18.09 -10.69 6.19
N MET A 50 -17.50 -9.49 6.05
CA MET A 50 -16.38 -9.04 6.88
C MET A 50 -16.71 -9.07 8.37
N ALA A 51 -17.89 -8.56 8.76
CA ALA A 51 -18.31 -8.55 10.16
C ALA A 51 -18.49 -9.95 10.74
N LYS A 52 -18.93 -10.92 9.94
CA LYS A 52 -19.22 -12.29 10.38
C LYS A 52 -18.00 -13.20 10.36
N GLU A 53 -17.27 -13.19 9.25
CA GLU A 53 -16.17 -14.12 8.98
C GLU A 53 -14.81 -13.50 9.31
N GLY A 54 -14.68 -12.17 9.29
CA GLY A 54 -13.47 -11.46 9.71
C GLY A 54 -13.50 -11.15 11.21
N ARG A 55 -14.63 -10.60 11.67
CA ARG A 55 -14.91 -10.21 13.07
C ARG A 55 -14.04 -9.07 13.61
N GLY A 56 -12.99 -8.67 12.88
CA GLY A 56 -12.15 -7.52 13.14
C GLY A 56 -12.86 -6.17 12.94
N LEU A 57 -12.06 -5.12 12.98
CA LEU A 57 -12.53 -3.76 12.84
C LEU A 57 -12.63 -3.40 11.35
N ILE A 58 -13.85 -3.18 10.87
CA ILE A 58 -14.04 -2.74 9.49
C ILE A 58 -13.59 -1.28 9.33
N CYS A 59 -12.49 -1.11 8.62
CA CYS A 59 -11.89 0.18 8.34
C CYS A 59 -11.97 0.53 6.85
N VAL A 60 -11.72 1.80 6.52
CA VAL A 60 -11.60 2.27 5.12
C VAL A 60 -10.30 3.01 4.94
N ALA A 61 -9.39 2.45 4.16
CA ALA A 61 -8.17 3.14 3.76
C ALA A 61 -8.48 4.16 2.67
N LEU A 62 -8.11 5.42 2.91
CA LEU A 62 -8.28 6.55 2.00
C LEU A 62 -6.95 7.21 1.72
N THR A 63 -6.85 7.88 0.57
CA THR A 63 -5.68 8.70 0.26
C THR A 63 -5.63 9.96 1.14
N PRO A 64 -4.44 10.54 1.38
CA PRO A 64 -4.30 11.81 2.11
C PRO A 64 -5.18 12.92 1.55
N GLU A 65 -5.28 13.04 0.23
CA GLU A 65 -6.06 14.08 -0.44
C GLU A 65 -7.54 13.96 -0.07
N ARG A 66 -8.07 12.72 -0.05
CA ARG A 66 -9.48 12.50 0.29
C ARG A 66 -9.76 12.75 1.78
N ILE A 67 -8.83 12.38 2.65
CA ILE A 67 -8.89 12.67 4.10
C ILE A 67 -8.94 14.19 4.33
N GLU A 68 -8.10 14.94 3.62
CA GLU A 68 -8.01 16.41 3.67
C GLU A 68 -9.27 17.08 3.11
N GLU A 69 -9.77 16.62 1.96
CA GLU A 69 -11.01 17.10 1.33
C GLU A 69 -12.21 16.96 2.27
N LEU A 70 -12.33 15.81 2.93
CA LEU A 70 -13.41 15.52 3.88
C LEU A 70 -13.18 16.09 5.29
N LYS A 71 -12.04 16.77 5.51
CA LYS A 71 -11.62 17.33 6.80
C LYS A 71 -11.68 16.31 7.95
N LEU A 72 -11.25 15.08 7.68
CA LEU A 72 -11.21 14.00 8.66
C LEU A 72 -9.95 14.16 9.51
N LYS A 73 -10.13 14.60 10.77
CA LYS A 73 -9.03 14.83 11.70
C LYS A 73 -8.48 13.50 12.23
N PRO A 74 -7.17 13.42 12.56
CA PRO A 74 -6.61 12.31 13.31
C PRO A 74 -7.41 12.03 14.59
N MET A 75 -7.57 10.76 14.95
CA MET A 75 -8.32 10.37 16.16
C MET A 75 -7.55 10.68 17.45
N SER A 76 -6.21 10.62 17.39
CA SER A 76 -5.30 10.97 18.49
C SER A 76 -4.31 12.03 18.00
N GLU A 77 -4.01 13.01 18.85
CA GLU A 77 -2.98 14.02 18.59
C GLU A 77 -1.57 13.44 18.76
N GLU A 78 -1.42 12.40 19.60
CA GLU A 78 -0.16 11.69 19.82
C GLU A 78 -0.13 10.41 18.97
N GLY A 79 0.88 10.27 18.11
CA GLY A 79 1.10 9.10 17.25
C GLY A 79 1.59 7.85 18.00
N ASN A 80 0.92 7.49 19.08
CA ASN A 80 1.27 6.38 19.98
C ASN A 80 0.68 5.02 19.55
N ALA A 81 0.13 4.92 18.33
CA ALA A 81 -0.33 3.65 17.79
C ALA A 81 0.86 2.69 17.61
N ILE A 82 0.76 1.48 18.18
CA ILE A 82 1.84 0.47 18.22
C ILE A 82 2.44 0.21 16.84
N HIS A 83 1.60 0.16 15.80
CA HIS A 83 2.01 -0.09 14.41
C HIS A 83 1.94 1.16 13.52
N GLY A 84 1.76 2.35 14.10
CA GLY A 84 1.67 3.61 13.37
C GLY A 84 0.44 3.73 12.47
N THR A 85 -0.62 2.93 12.70
CA THR A 85 -1.86 2.99 11.92
C THR A 85 -2.56 4.33 12.13
N ALA A 86 -2.69 5.10 11.05
CA ALA A 86 -3.17 6.48 11.09
C ALA A 86 -4.71 6.56 11.05
N PHE A 87 -5.36 6.24 12.16
CA PHE A 87 -6.80 6.41 12.33
C PHE A 87 -7.21 7.89 12.30
N THR A 88 -8.29 8.18 11.57
CA THR A 88 -9.04 9.42 11.73
C THR A 88 -10.26 9.22 12.63
N VAL A 89 -10.90 10.30 13.03
CA VAL A 89 -12.21 10.26 13.68
C VAL A 89 -13.18 9.34 12.91
N SER A 90 -13.91 8.50 13.64
CA SER A 90 -14.92 7.63 13.03
C SER A 90 -16.11 8.45 12.53
N VAL A 91 -16.80 7.93 11.52
CA VAL A 91 -17.85 8.65 10.80
C VAL A 91 -19.04 7.77 10.45
N ASP A 92 -20.21 8.40 10.35
CA ASP A 92 -21.39 7.86 9.69
C ASP A 92 -21.93 8.88 8.71
N TYR A 93 -22.37 8.43 7.54
CA TYR A 93 -23.04 9.28 6.56
C TYR A 93 -24.44 9.62 7.06
N ILE A 94 -24.80 10.91 7.14
CA ILE A 94 -26.05 11.33 7.77
C ILE A 94 -27.29 11.08 6.91
N HIS A 95 -27.13 10.98 5.59
CA HIS A 95 -28.27 10.94 4.68
C HIS A 95 -28.74 9.50 4.45
N GLY A 96 -29.83 9.15 5.14
CA GLY A 96 -30.53 7.87 4.97
C GLY A 96 -29.73 6.66 5.46
N THR A 97 -28.89 6.85 6.47
CA THR A 97 -28.51 5.80 7.42
C THR A 97 -29.43 5.90 8.65
N THR A 98 -29.40 4.91 9.53
CA THR A 98 -30.17 4.90 10.77
C THR A 98 -29.28 5.08 11.99
N THR A 99 -28.86 3.98 12.62
CA THR A 99 -27.93 3.98 13.74
C THR A 99 -26.47 3.96 13.29
N GLY A 100 -26.20 3.69 12.00
CA GLY A 100 -24.84 3.65 11.44
C GLY A 100 -24.19 2.27 11.44
N ILE A 101 -24.56 1.39 12.38
CA ILE A 101 -23.84 0.12 12.59
C ILE A 101 -24.23 -1.02 11.64
N SER A 102 -25.43 -0.96 11.04
CA SER A 102 -25.89 -2.03 10.16
C SER A 102 -24.97 -2.20 8.94
N ALA A 103 -24.95 -3.39 8.33
CA ALA A 103 -24.15 -3.61 7.12
C ALA A 103 -24.56 -2.66 5.98
N PHE A 104 -25.85 -2.33 5.88
CA PHE A 104 -26.39 -1.36 4.93
C PHE A 104 -25.90 0.06 5.23
N ASP A 105 -25.98 0.49 6.49
CA ASP A 105 -25.55 1.82 6.90
C ASP A 105 -24.04 2.00 6.69
N ARG A 106 -23.22 1.04 7.15
CA ARG A 106 -21.77 1.06 6.94
C ARG A 106 -21.41 1.05 5.45
N ALA A 107 -22.02 0.19 4.63
CA ALA A 107 -21.78 0.20 3.18
C ALA A 107 -22.14 1.56 2.54
N LYS A 108 -23.23 2.20 3.00
CA LYS A 108 -23.62 3.53 2.53
C LYS A 108 -22.61 4.60 2.93
N THR A 109 -22.14 4.57 4.18
CA THR A 109 -21.09 5.46 4.67
C THR A 109 -19.80 5.31 3.87
N ILE A 110 -19.38 4.07 3.58
CA ILE A 110 -18.18 3.79 2.77
C ILE A 110 -18.34 4.32 1.34
N LYS A 111 -19.51 4.15 0.71
CA LYS A 111 -19.79 4.74 -0.61
C LYS A 111 -19.73 6.26 -0.60
N ALA A 112 -20.24 6.91 0.45
CA ALA A 112 -20.15 8.35 0.60
C ALA A 112 -18.70 8.81 0.79
N LEU A 113 -17.88 8.05 1.54
CA LEU A 113 -16.46 8.36 1.75
C LEU A 113 -15.66 8.42 0.45
N VAL A 114 -16.06 7.68 -0.59
CA VAL A 114 -15.37 7.63 -1.89
C VAL A 114 -16.11 8.38 -3.02
N SER A 115 -17.20 9.08 -2.70
CA SER A 115 -17.99 9.85 -3.67
C SER A 115 -17.47 11.28 -3.82
N SER A 116 -17.25 11.74 -5.05
CA SER A 116 -16.85 13.12 -5.34
C SER A 116 -17.87 14.18 -4.91
N ASP A 117 -19.13 13.79 -4.74
CA ASP A 117 -20.22 14.72 -4.41
C ASP A 117 -20.39 14.94 -2.91
N THR A 118 -19.71 14.14 -2.08
CA THR A 118 -19.87 14.16 -0.62
C THR A 118 -18.99 15.23 0.02
N LYS A 119 -19.59 16.01 0.93
CA LYS A 119 -18.96 17.11 1.65
C LYS A 119 -18.62 16.71 3.10
N PRO A 120 -17.71 17.44 3.77
CA PRO A 120 -17.37 17.18 5.18
C PRO A 120 -18.55 17.14 6.15
N ASP A 121 -19.57 17.98 5.90
CA ASP A 121 -20.76 18.14 6.76
C ASP A 121 -21.81 17.05 6.51
N ASP A 122 -21.63 16.19 5.51
CA ASP A 122 -22.50 15.03 5.29
C ASP A 122 -22.16 13.85 6.22
N PHE A 123 -21.17 14.00 7.11
CA PHE A 123 -20.74 12.99 8.05
C PHE A 123 -20.93 13.42 9.50
N ALA A 124 -21.65 12.60 10.26
CA ALA A 124 -21.66 12.65 11.71
C ALA A 124 -20.31 12.11 12.25
N LYS A 125 -19.84 12.71 13.34
CA LYS A 125 -18.60 12.37 14.04
C LYS A 125 -18.90 12.39 15.56
N PRO A 126 -18.66 11.31 16.32
CA PRO A 126 -18.19 9.99 15.87
C PRO A 126 -19.26 9.21 15.08
N GLY A 127 -18.86 8.08 14.48
CA GLY A 127 -19.73 7.10 13.86
C GLY A 127 -19.14 5.68 13.88
N HIS A 128 -19.56 4.81 12.95
CA HIS A 128 -19.25 3.37 12.99
C HIS A 128 -18.34 2.87 11.85
N VAL A 129 -17.90 3.76 10.96
CA VAL A 129 -16.85 3.47 9.98
C VAL A 129 -15.58 4.20 10.39
N PHE A 130 -14.43 3.54 10.30
CA PHE A 130 -13.14 4.03 10.75
C PHE A 130 -12.22 4.31 9.55
N PRO A 131 -12.12 5.57 9.08
CA PRO A 131 -11.22 5.89 8.00
C PRO A 131 -9.76 5.88 8.47
N LEU A 132 -8.89 5.36 7.62
CA LEU A 132 -7.45 5.28 7.80
C LEU A 132 -6.76 6.10 6.72
N ARG A 133 -5.77 6.90 7.11
CA ARG A 133 -4.95 7.67 6.17
C ARG A 133 -3.78 6.82 5.68
N ALA A 134 -3.79 6.44 4.40
CA ALA A 134 -2.65 5.77 3.78
C ALA A 134 -1.48 6.75 3.57
N VAL A 135 -0.25 6.26 3.66
CA VAL A 135 0.95 7.05 3.38
C VAL A 135 1.14 7.25 1.87
N PRO A 136 1.52 8.45 1.39
CA PRO A 136 1.94 8.64 0.00
C PRO A 136 3.00 7.63 -0.42
N GLY A 137 2.87 7.06 -1.61
CA GLY A 137 3.75 5.99 -2.10
C GLY A 137 3.31 4.57 -1.71
N GLY A 138 2.32 4.41 -0.81
CA GLY A 138 1.69 3.11 -0.53
C GLY A 138 2.65 2.09 0.08
N VAL A 139 2.54 0.82 -0.34
CA VAL A 139 3.30 -0.28 0.25
C VAL A 139 4.82 -0.14 0.08
N LEU A 140 5.24 0.66 -0.90
CA LEU A 140 6.65 0.98 -1.13
C LEU A 140 7.24 1.90 -0.06
N ARG A 141 6.39 2.58 0.72
CA ARG A 141 6.78 3.48 1.82
C ARG A 141 6.42 2.92 3.18
N ARG A 142 5.30 2.21 3.30
CA ARG A 142 4.88 1.51 4.51
C ARG A 142 4.21 0.19 4.14
N ALA A 143 4.84 -0.93 4.50
CA ALA A 143 4.34 -2.27 4.23
C ALA A 143 3.19 -2.66 5.19
N GLY A 144 2.02 -2.00 5.08
CA GLY A 144 0.85 -2.27 5.91
C GLY A 144 -0.43 -2.50 5.10
N HIS A 145 -1.43 -3.12 5.75
CA HIS A 145 -2.73 -3.44 5.15
C HIS A 145 -3.48 -2.18 4.64
N THR A 146 -3.36 -1.06 5.36
CA THR A 146 -3.91 0.24 4.93
C THR A 146 -3.39 0.65 3.55
N GLU A 147 -2.07 0.63 3.35
CA GLU A 147 -1.45 0.97 2.08
C GLU A 147 -1.79 -0.05 0.99
N ALA A 148 -1.78 -1.35 1.33
CA ALA A 148 -2.13 -2.42 0.41
C ALA A 148 -3.56 -2.26 -0.14
N ALA A 149 -4.52 -1.89 0.71
CA ALA A 149 -5.90 -1.65 0.32
C ALA A 149 -6.05 -0.53 -0.73
N VAL A 150 -5.34 0.59 -0.53
CA VAL A 150 -5.33 1.72 -1.49
C VAL A 150 -4.61 1.35 -2.78
N ASP A 151 -3.45 0.70 -2.68
CA ASP A 151 -2.63 0.33 -3.84
C ASP A 151 -3.32 -0.70 -4.73
N LEU A 152 -3.92 -1.74 -4.14
CA LEU A 152 -4.67 -2.75 -4.88
C LEU A 152 -5.85 -2.14 -5.63
N ALA A 153 -6.60 -1.23 -4.98
CA ALA A 153 -7.68 -0.51 -5.65
C ALA A 153 -7.17 0.36 -6.81
N ARG A 154 -6.01 1.02 -6.64
CA ARG A 154 -5.37 1.81 -7.70
C ARG A 154 -4.91 0.94 -8.87
N ILE A 155 -4.24 -0.20 -8.61
CA ILE A 155 -3.80 -1.16 -9.63
C ILE A 155 -5.00 -1.77 -10.36
N ALA A 156 -6.13 -1.93 -9.66
CA ALA A 156 -7.40 -2.35 -10.23
C ALA A 156 -8.05 -1.28 -11.13
N GLY A 157 -7.51 -0.06 -11.22
CA GLY A 157 -8.11 1.04 -11.98
C GLY A 157 -9.41 1.56 -11.35
N LEU A 158 -9.61 1.31 -10.06
CA LEU A 158 -10.74 1.80 -9.28
C LEU A 158 -10.33 3.06 -8.50
N TYR A 159 -11.29 3.72 -7.85
CA TYR A 159 -11.00 4.80 -6.92
C TYR A 159 -10.01 4.30 -5.84
N PRO A 160 -8.92 5.02 -5.54
CA PRO A 160 -7.83 4.56 -4.68
C PRO A 160 -8.22 4.56 -3.19
N ALA A 161 -9.17 3.70 -2.84
CA ALA A 161 -9.65 3.46 -1.49
C ALA A 161 -10.09 2.01 -1.34
N GLY A 162 -9.79 1.42 -0.19
CA GLY A 162 -10.14 0.04 0.11
C GLY A 162 -10.83 -0.10 1.46
N VAL A 163 -11.74 -1.06 1.57
CA VAL A 163 -12.28 -1.53 2.84
C VAL A 163 -11.42 -2.70 3.31
N LEU A 164 -11.10 -2.73 4.59
CA LEU A 164 -10.28 -3.77 5.21
C LEU A 164 -10.87 -4.21 6.55
N CYS A 165 -10.64 -5.47 6.91
CA CYS A 165 -11.11 -6.06 8.16
C CYS A 165 -10.19 -7.21 8.54
N GLU A 166 -9.62 -7.16 9.75
CA GLU A 166 -8.76 -8.21 10.27
C GLU A 166 -9.54 -9.52 10.45
N ILE A 167 -8.87 -10.65 10.26
CA ILE A 167 -9.47 -11.99 10.32
C ILE A 167 -9.11 -12.66 11.65
N MET A 168 -10.12 -12.85 12.50
CA MET A 168 -10.00 -13.61 13.75
C MET A 168 -10.54 -15.04 13.62
N ASP A 169 -9.95 -15.97 14.36
CA ASP A 169 -10.47 -17.32 14.51
C ASP A 169 -11.66 -17.36 15.50
N GLU A 170 -12.28 -18.53 15.64
CA GLU A 170 -13.45 -18.75 16.50
C GLU A 170 -13.20 -18.56 17.99
N ASP A 171 -11.95 -18.69 18.42
CA ASP A 171 -11.53 -18.43 19.81
C ASP A 171 -11.25 -16.94 20.09
N GLY A 172 -11.37 -16.08 19.07
CA GLY A 172 -11.10 -14.65 19.16
C GLY A 172 -9.63 -14.26 19.03
N ASN A 173 -8.72 -15.22 18.80
CA ASN A 173 -7.34 -14.91 18.43
C ASN A 173 -7.24 -14.58 16.94
N MET A 174 -6.16 -13.93 16.54
CA MET A 174 -5.89 -13.62 15.14
C MET A 174 -5.63 -14.88 14.32
N ALA A 175 -6.27 -14.99 13.16
CA ALA A 175 -6.10 -16.13 12.27
C ALA A 175 -4.72 -16.09 11.61
N ARG A 176 -3.92 -17.13 11.84
CA ARG A 176 -2.58 -17.28 11.22
C ARG A 176 -2.67 -17.97 9.86
N LEU A 177 -1.55 -17.95 9.13
CA LEU A 177 -1.46 -18.41 7.74
C LEU A 177 -2.19 -19.74 7.42
N PRO A 178 -2.04 -20.84 8.20
CA PRO A 178 -2.76 -22.08 7.91
C PRO A 178 -4.28 -21.92 7.90
N ARG A 179 -4.82 -21.12 8.84
CA ARG A 179 -6.25 -20.85 8.97
C ARG A 179 -6.73 -19.94 7.85
N LEU A 180 -5.95 -18.92 7.49
CA LEU A 180 -6.25 -18.03 6.38
C LEU A 180 -6.42 -18.78 5.06
N PHE A 181 -5.56 -19.78 4.77
CA PHE A 181 -5.72 -20.63 3.59
C PHE A 181 -6.97 -21.52 3.63
N GLN A 182 -7.38 -22.00 4.81
CA GLN A 182 -8.66 -22.74 4.93
C GLN A 182 -9.87 -21.83 4.67
N ILE A 183 -9.83 -20.59 5.17
CA ILE A 183 -10.87 -19.59 4.93
C ILE A 183 -10.90 -19.24 3.43
N ALA A 184 -9.73 -19.05 2.82
CA ALA A 184 -9.58 -18.78 1.40
C ALA A 184 -10.20 -19.88 0.54
N GLU A 185 -9.93 -21.15 0.85
CA GLU A 185 -10.51 -22.29 0.14
C GLU A 185 -12.03 -22.36 0.32
N LYS A 186 -12.52 -22.20 1.56
CA LYS A 186 -13.96 -22.25 1.89
C LYS A 186 -14.78 -21.19 1.13
N PHE A 187 -14.21 -20.00 0.95
CA PHE A 187 -14.91 -18.85 0.35
C PHE A 187 -14.40 -18.48 -1.04
N GLU A 188 -13.55 -19.32 -1.64
CA GLU A 188 -12.96 -19.13 -2.97
C GLU A 188 -12.22 -17.78 -3.12
N LEU A 189 -11.52 -17.37 -2.07
CA LEU A 189 -10.75 -16.11 -2.03
C LEU A 189 -9.28 -16.35 -2.40
N LYS A 190 -8.66 -15.33 -2.97
CA LYS A 190 -7.21 -15.33 -3.22
C LYS A 190 -6.46 -14.83 -1.99
N VAL A 191 -5.31 -15.45 -1.72
CA VAL A 191 -4.36 -15.00 -0.70
C VAL A 191 -3.12 -14.45 -1.38
N ILE A 192 -2.72 -13.22 -1.03
CA ILE A 192 -1.49 -12.58 -1.50
C ILE A 192 -0.70 -12.03 -0.30
N THR A 193 0.60 -11.78 -0.50
CA THR A 193 1.43 -11.12 0.50
C THR A 193 1.66 -9.66 0.16
N ILE A 194 1.90 -8.81 1.17
CA ILE A 194 2.37 -7.44 0.93
C ILE A 194 3.73 -7.44 0.21
N ALA A 195 4.59 -8.43 0.51
CA ALA A 195 5.89 -8.57 -0.16
C ALA A 195 5.74 -8.77 -1.68
N ASP A 196 4.83 -9.66 -2.11
CA ASP A 196 4.54 -9.88 -3.54
C ASP A 196 3.96 -8.62 -4.20
N LEU A 197 3.15 -7.84 -3.45
CA LEU A 197 2.61 -6.58 -3.93
C LEU A 197 3.70 -5.52 -4.11
N ILE A 198 4.65 -5.43 -3.19
CA ILE A 198 5.83 -4.56 -3.29
C ILE A 198 6.65 -4.94 -4.54
N GLU A 199 6.98 -6.22 -4.72
CA GLU A 199 7.72 -6.70 -5.89
C GLU A 199 6.98 -6.40 -7.19
N TYR A 200 5.66 -6.64 -7.21
CA TYR A 200 4.82 -6.36 -8.37
C TYR A 200 4.89 -4.87 -8.75
N ARG A 201 4.74 -3.96 -7.78
CA ARG A 201 4.80 -2.51 -8.04
C ARG A 201 6.19 -2.09 -8.51
N MET A 202 7.26 -2.57 -7.87
CA MET A 202 8.64 -2.29 -8.30
C MET A 202 8.93 -2.73 -9.74
N ARG A 203 8.33 -3.84 -10.18
CA ARG A 203 8.52 -4.37 -11.54
C ARG A 203 7.67 -3.66 -12.60
N THR A 204 6.49 -3.17 -12.23
CA THR A 204 5.48 -2.68 -13.19
C THR A 204 5.36 -1.16 -13.25
N GLU A 205 5.80 -0.46 -12.21
CA GLU A 205 5.70 0.99 -12.13
C GLU A 205 7.04 1.68 -12.40
N LYS A 206 6.98 2.87 -13.00
CA LYS A 206 8.15 3.72 -13.18
C LYS A 206 8.32 4.60 -11.95
N LEU A 207 9.16 4.15 -11.01
CA LEU A 207 9.41 4.81 -9.72
C LEU A 207 10.52 5.87 -9.76
N ILE A 208 11.15 6.07 -10.92
CA ILE A 208 12.20 7.06 -11.11
C ILE A 208 11.92 7.90 -12.35
N GLU A 209 12.32 9.16 -12.30
CA GLU A 209 12.30 10.06 -13.44
C GLU A 209 13.68 10.64 -13.72
N ARG A 210 14.00 10.85 -15.00
CA ARG A 210 15.26 11.47 -15.38
C ARG A 210 15.11 12.98 -15.28
N VAL A 211 15.90 13.62 -14.42
CA VAL A 211 15.81 15.06 -14.15
C VAL A 211 16.94 15.88 -14.76
N ALA A 212 18.12 15.28 -14.98
CA ALA A 212 19.25 15.97 -15.62
C ALA A 212 20.12 15.01 -16.44
N ARG A 213 20.86 15.58 -17.40
CA ARG A 213 21.93 14.90 -18.14
C ARG A 213 23.03 15.90 -18.47
N ALA A 214 24.28 15.51 -18.27
CA ALA A 214 25.44 16.29 -18.68
C ALA A 214 26.56 15.37 -19.21
N HIS A 215 27.51 15.97 -19.91
CA HIS A 215 28.75 15.32 -20.28
C HIS A 215 29.77 15.49 -19.16
N LEU A 216 30.40 14.38 -18.74
CA LEU A 216 31.36 14.34 -17.65
C LEU A 216 32.70 13.78 -18.13
N PRO A 217 33.68 14.64 -18.46
CA PRO A 217 35.04 14.21 -18.72
C PRO A 217 35.72 13.81 -17.40
N THR A 218 36.32 12.62 -17.34
CA THR A 218 37.06 12.12 -16.17
C THR A 218 38.44 11.62 -16.56
N LYS A 219 39.30 11.32 -15.57
CA LYS A 219 40.61 10.68 -15.83
C LYS A 219 40.50 9.29 -16.47
N TRP A 220 39.32 8.65 -16.42
CA TRP A 220 39.04 7.34 -17.03
C TRP A 220 38.33 7.46 -18.39
N GLY A 221 38.24 8.68 -18.91
CA GLY A 221 37.59 9.03 -20.17
C GLY A 221 36.21 9.65 -19.96
N ASP A 222 35.48 9.77 -21.06
CA ASP A 222 34.22 10.50 -21.10
C ASP A 222 33.02 9.62 -20.73
N PHE A 223 32.12 10.21 -19.95
CA PHE A 223 30.84 9.61 -19.55
C PHE A 223 29.70 10.60 -19.79
N ASP A 224 28.50 10.08 -20.02
CA ASP A 224 27.27 10.78 -19.73
C ASP A 224 26.94 10.60 -18.25
N ILE A 225 26.75 11.69 -17.52
CA ILE A 225 26.17 11.67 -16.18
C ILE A 225 24.68 11.95 -16.29
N ILE A 226 23.85 11.02 -15.83
CA ILE A 226 22.40 11.11 -15.86
C ILE A 226 21.90 11.09 -14.42
N VAL A 227 21.07 12.05 -14.05
CA VAL A 227 20.47 12.12 -12.72
C VAL A 227 19.03 11.63 -12.82
N TYR A 228 18.72 10.64 -11.98
CA TYR A 228 17.38 10.12 -11.76
C TYR A 228 16.89 10.54 -10.39
N ARG A 229 15.66 11.03 -10.31
CA ARG A 229 14.96 11.34 -9.06
C ARG A 229 14.00 10.20 -8.74
N ASP A 230 14.09 9.67 -7.53
CA ASP A 230 13.11 8.73 -7.00
C ASP A 230 11.83 9.49 -6.62
N ILE A 231 10.69 9.07 -7.16
CA ILE A 231 9.42 9.79 -6.99
C ILE A 231 8.83 9.62 -5.57
N LEU A 232 9.33 8.67 -4.80
CA LEU A 232 8.85 8.30 -3.47
C LEU A 232 9.71 8.94 -2.37
N THR A 233 11.02 9.06 -2.59
CA THR A 233 11.97 9.61 -1.60
C THR A 233 12.45 11.02 -1.94
N ASP A 234 12.28 11.48 -3.19
CA ASP A 234 12.88 12.70 -3.75
C ASP A 234 14.43 12.65 -3.77
N GLU A 235 15.02 11.48 -3.49
CA GLU A 235 16.46 11.26 -3.57
C GLU A 235 16.93 11.23 -5.02
N HIS A 236 18.19 11.63 -5.21
CA HIS A 236 18.81 11.70 -6.52
C HIS A 236 19.85 10.59 -6.66
N HIS A 237 19.64 9.72 -7.65
CA HIS A 237 20.57 8.68 -8.05
C HIS A 237 21.27 9.07 -9.34
N ILE A 238 22.52 8.64 -9.49
CA ILE A 238 23.35 8.99 -10.64
C ILE A 238 23.68 7.72 -11.42
N ALA A 239 23.53 7.80 -12.75
CA ALA A 239 24.06 6.81 -13.68
C ALA A 239 25.19 7.43 -14.52
N LEU A 240 26.37 6.81 -14.47
CA LEU A 240 27.49 7.11 -15.36
C LEU A 240 27.46 6.13 -16.54
N VAL A 241 27.28 6.64 -17.75
CA VAL A 241 27.10 5.83 -18.96
C VAL A 241 28.22 6.13 -19.96
N LYS A 242 28.91 5.08 -20.43
CA LYS A 242 29.95 5.20 -21.44
C LYS A 242 29.47 4.65 -22.78
N GLY A 243 29.41 5.52 -23.78
CA GLY A 243 28.91 5.19 -25.12
C GLY A 243 27.39 4.97 -25.15
N ASP A 244 26.89 4.43 -26.27
CA ASP A 244 25.49 4.07 -26.40
C ASP A 244 25.24 2.64 -25.89
N VAL A 245 24.37 2.49 -24.89
CA VAL A 245 24.03 1.20 -24.27
C VAL A 245 22.57 0.80 -24.50
N ALA A 246 21.77 1.67 -25.11
CA ALA A 246 20.33 1.44 -25.26
C ALA A 246 20.05 0.21 -26.13
N GLY A 247 19.21 -0.71 -25.63
CA GLY A 247 18.84 -1.93 -26.35
C GLY A 247 19.96 -2.97 -26.54
N LYS A 248 21.16 -2.73 -25.99
CA LYS A 248 22.28 -3.66 -26.09
C LYS A 248 22.17 -4.78 -25.05
N LYS A 249 22.65 -5.97 -25.43
CA LYS A 249 22.80 -7.12 -24.52
C LYS A 249 24.21 -7.13 -23.91
N ASN A 250 24.35 -7.77 -22.75
CA ASN A 250 25.65 -7.95 -22.07
C ASN A 250 26.37 -6.62 -21.78
N VAL A 251 25.61 -5.57 -21.44
CA VAL A 251 26.16 -4.30 -20.96
C VAL A 251 26.79 -4.55 -19.58
N LEU A 252 28.04 -4.12 -19.38
CA LEU A 252 28.68 -4.17 -18.08
C LEU A 252 28.00 -3.17 -17.14
N VAL A 253 27.50 -3.67 -16.01
CA VAL A 253 26.79 -2.85 -15.00
C VAL A 253 27.44 -3.06 -13.64
N ARG A 254 27.67 -1.96 -12.93
CA ARG A 254 28.01 -1.92 -11.51
C ARG A 254 26.98 -1.05 -10.80
N VAL A 255 26.31 -1.60 -9.80
CA VAL A 255 25.50 -0.84 -8.86
C VAL A 255 26.38 -0.54 -7.65
N HIS A 256 26.59 0.74 -7.35
CA HIS A 256 27.42 1.19 -6.23
C HIS A 256 26.56 1.96 -5.23
N SER A 257 26.62 1.54 -3.96
CA SER A 257 25.99 2.26 -2.85
C SER A 257 26.94 3.33 -2.35
N GLN A 258 26.46 4.57 -2.26
CA GLN A 258 27.27 5.71 -1.82
C GLN A 258 27.92 5.45 -0.45
N CYS A 259 29.22 5.70 -0.35
CA CYS A 259 29.96 5.69 0.90
C CYS A 259 30.69 7.03 1.06
N PHE A 260 30.11 7.96 1.84
CA PHE A 260 30.68 9.30 2.00
C PHE A 260 32.14 9.28 2.47
N THR A 261 32.47 8.40 3.43
CA THR A 261 33.82 8.31 3.99
C THR A 261 34.80 7.64 3.02
N GLY A 262 34.38 6.60 2.29
CA GLY A 262 35.23 5.89 1.32
C GLY A 262 35.41 6.67 0.02
N ASP A 263 34.29 7.03 -0.62
CA ASP A 263 34.26 7.57 -1.99
C ASP A 263 34.80 9.01 -2.06
N LEU A 264 34.57 9.82 -1.02
CA LEU A 264 34.94 11.24 -1.00
C LEU A 264 36.13 11.56 -0.10
N LEU A 265 36.20 10.95 1.09
CA LEU A 265 37.24 11.26 2.07
C LEU A 265 38.46 10.32 2.03
N GLY A 266 38.42 9.25 1.22
CA GLY A 266 39.52 8.28 1.12
C GLY A 266 39.75 7.49 2.42
N SER A 267 38.68 7.16 3.15
CA SER A 267 38.76 6.40 4.40
C SER A 267 39.48 5.06 4.20
N LEU A 268 40.48 4.79 5.04
CA LEU A 268 41.22 3.51 5.06
C LEU A 268 40.49 2.40 5.85
N ARG A 269 39.31 2.69 6.41
CA ARG A 269 38.49 1.71 7.15
C ARG A 269 37.51 0.93 6.26
N CYS A 270 37.41 1.31 5.00
CA CYS A 270 36.61 0.64 3.98
C CYS A 270 37.33 0.74 2.64
N ASP A 271 36.97 -0.12 1.69
CA ASP A 271 37.53 -0.16 0.34
C ASP A 271 36.57 0.44 -0.71
N CYS A 272 35.46 1.07 -0.29
CA CYS A 272 34.42 1.59 -1.20
C CYS A 272 34.97 2.53 -2.28
N GLY A 273 35.92 3.41 -1.93
CA GLY A 273 36.54 4.34 -2.89
C GLY A 273 37.40 3.66 -3.94
N ASP A 274 38.04 2.51 -3.62
CA ASP A 274 38.80 1.72 -4.59
C ASP A 274 37.89 0.84 -5.47
N GLN A 275 36.67 0.55 -5.00
CA GLN A 275 35.66 -0.21 -5.75
C GLN A 275 34.88 0.64 -6.77
N LEU A 276 34.88 1.97 -6.62
CA LEU A 276 34.17 2.93 -7.49
C LEU A 276 34.98 3.31 -8.73
#